data_AF-A0A7Y2GEC0-F1
#
_entry.id   AF-A0A7Y2GEC0-F1
#
_cell.length_a   1.000
_cell.length_b   1.000
_cell.length_c   1.000
_cell.angle_alpha   90.00
_cell.angle_beta   90.00
_cell.angle_gamma   90.00
#
_symmetry.space_group_name_H-M   'P 1'
#
loop_
_entity.id
_entity.type
_entity.pdbx_description
1 polymer ?
#
loop_
_entity_poly.entity_id
_entity_poly.type
_entity_poly.pdbx_seq_one_letter_code
_entity_poly.pdbx_strand_id
1 'polypeptide(L)'
;MTNSNAVMGLVAALVAVQLFDIAIHVGTGQAEPLRLLSNGVLGIWALWISLGRETGGVGLLAIALYLALHGIYIALHGVTNPVQGGALRVPLLALVGLSTVLGLWLNARAGRD
;
A
#
# COMPACT_ATOMS: atom_id res chain seq x y z
N MET A 1 -22.17 -11.31 9.27
CA MET A 1 -21.64 -10.30 10.22
C MET A 1 -20.13 -10.38 10.20
N THR A 2 -19.49 -9.45 9.49
CA THR A 2 -18.05 -9.23 9.54
C THR A 2 -17.64 -8.80 10.95
N ASN A 3 -16.52 -9.31 11.46
CA ASN A 3 -16.00 -8.89 12.75
C ASN A 3 -15.35 -7.51 12.56
N SER A 4 -16.06 -6.44 12.94
CA SER A 4 -15.62 -5.05 12.82
C SER A 4 -14.21 -4.83 13.39
N ASN A 5 -13.85 -5.51 14.48
CA ASN A 5 -12.51 -5.42 15.08
C ASN A 5 -11.42 -5.97 14.16
N ALA A 6 -11.71 -7.03 13.40
CA ALA A 6 -10.75 -7.60 12.44
C ALA A 6 -10.55 -6.68 11.22
N VAL A 7 -11.62 -6.08 10.71
CA VAL A 7 -11.54 -5.08 9.61
C VAL A 7 -10.73 -3.88 10.06
N MET A 8 -11.01 -3.34 11.25
CA MET A 8 -10.26 -2.21 11.81
C MET A 8 -8.79 -2.56 12.07
N GLY A 9 -8.50 -3.78 12.52
CA GLY A 9 -7.13 -4.26 12.66
C GLY A 9 -6.37 -4.30 11.32
N LEU A 10 -7.04 -4.72 10.23
CA LEU A 10 -6.46 -4.72 8.90
C LEU A 10 -6.24 -3.31 8.34
N VAL A 11 -7.19 -2.39 8.56
CA VAL A 11 -7.02 -0.98 8.20
C VAL A 11 -5.81 -0.39 8.92
N ALA A 12 -5.73 -0.58 10.24
CA ALA A 12 -4.62 -0.08 11.05
C ALA A 12 -3.27 -0.64 10.57
N ALA A 13 -3.20 -1.95 10.31
CA ALA A 13 -2.00 -2.59 9.78
C ALA A 13 -1.60 -2.03 8.41
N LEU A 14 -2.55 -1.88 7.48
CA LEU A 14 -2.26 -1.39 6.14
C LEU A 14 -1.77 0.06 6.16
N VAL A 15 -2.44 0.92 6.93
CA VAL A 15 -2.05 2.32 7.13
C VAL A 15 -0.68 2.42 7.78
N ALA A 16 -0.39 1.60 8.81
CA ALA A 16 0.93 1.58 9.45
C ALA A 16 2.04 1.22 8.46
N VAL A 17 1.82 0.22 7.59
CA VAL A 17 2.78 -0.15 6.53
C VAL A 17 3.00 1.02 5.56
N GLN A 18 1.94 1.71 5.13
CA GLN A 18 2.06 2.85 4.21
C GLN A 18 2.85 4.00 4.86
N LEU A 19 2.53 4.33 6.11
CA LEU A 19 3.22 5.38 6.86
C LEU A 19 4.68 5.03 7.13
N PHE A 20 4.97 3.77 7.43
CA PHE A 20 6.34 3.29 7.61
C PHE A 20 7.15 3.44 6.32
N ASP A 21 6.61 3.05 5.16
CA ASP A 21 7.29 3.24 3.88
C ASP A 21 7.54 4.74 3.61
N ILE A 22 6.52 5.58 3.75
CA ILE A 22 6.64 7.03 3.57
C ILE A 22 7.71 7.61 4.51
N ALA A 23 7.70 7.23 5.79
CA ALA A 23 8.63 7.72 6.80
C ALA A 23 10.08 7.37 6.46
N ILE A 24 10.36 6.16 5.96
CA ILE A 24 11.70 5.78 5.50
C ILE A 24 12.16 6.70 4.37
N HIS A 25 11.32 6.94 3.37
CA HIS A 25 11.71 7.68 2.16
C HIS A 25 11.87 9.17 2.43
N VAL A 26 10.95 9.76 3.20
CA VAL A 26 11.07 11.16 3.62
C VAL A 26 12.25 11.33 4.58
N GLY A 27 12.38 10.45 5.58
CA GLY A 27 13.42 10.53 6.60
C GLY A 27 14.84 10.31 6.09
N THR A 28 15.00 9.61 4.96
CA THR A 28 16.30 9.39 4.30
C THR A 28 16.59 10.39 3.17
N GLY A 29 15.72 11.38 2.95
CA GLY A 29 15.86 12.34 1.85
C GLY A 29 15.64 11.73 0.46
N GLN A 30 15.08 10.53 0.40
CA GLN A 30 14.75 9.78 -0.82
C GLN A 30 13.25 9.84 -1.10
N ALA A 31 12.67 11.04 -1.02
CA ALA A 31 11.25 11.25 -1.26
C ALA A 31 10.93 11.01 -2.75
N GLU A 32 10.40 9.83 -3.05
CA GLU A 32 10.05 9.39 -4.39
C GLU A 32 8.55 9.64 -4.64
N PRO A 33 8.16 10.62 -5.48
CA PRO A 33 6.76 11.06 -5.57
C PRO A 33 5.78 9.95 -5.95
N LEU A 34 6.17 9.04 -6.85
CA LEU A 34 5.34 7.90 -7.24
C LEU A 34 5.05 6.94 -6.08
N ARG A 35 5.98 6.82 -5.14
CA ARG A 35 5.81 5.98 -3.94
C ARG A 35 4.93 6.65 -2.91
N LEU A 36 5.12 7.94 -2.69
CA LEU A 36 4.23 8.72 -1.83
C LEU A 36 2.78 8.66 -2.36
N LEU A 37 2.61 8.84 -3.67
CA LEU A 37 1.30 8.77 -4.34
C LEU A 37 0.66 7.38 -4.19
N SER A 38 1.42 6.31 -4.49
CA SER A 38 0.89 4.94 -4.41
C SER A 38 0.51 4.55 -2.98
N ASN A 39 1.39 4.78 -2.01
CA ASN A 39 1.08 4.55 -0.60
C ASN A 39 -0.14 5.39 -0.16
N GLY A 40 -0.24 6.63 -0.64
CA GLY A 40 -1.40 7.50 -0.42
C GLY A 40 -2.70 6.89 -0.95
N VAL A 41 -2.73 6.40 -2.19
CA VAL A 41 -3.90 5.75 -2.79
C VAL A 41 -4.42 4.61 -1.92
N LEU A 42 -3.53 3.70 -1.52
CA LEU A 42 -3.93 2.51 -0.76
C LEU A 42 -4.30 2.86 0.69
N GLY A 43 -3.56 3.77 1.32
CA GLY A 43 -3.84 4.25 2.68
C GLY A 43 -5.17 5.00 2.78
N ILE A 44 -5.44 5.92 1.84
CA ILE A 44 -6.71 6.67 1.78
C ILE A 44 -7.88 5.70 1.59
N TRP A 45 -7.74 4.72 0.70
CA TRP A 45 -8.77 3.71 0.52
C TRP A 45 -9.02 2.91 1.81
N ALA A 46 -7.99 2.45 2.51
CA ALA A 46 -8.19 1.73 3.77
C ALA A 46 -8.86 2.61 4.85
N LEU A 47 -8.48 3.89 4.96
CA LEU A 47 -9.13 4.83 5.87
C LEU A 47 -10.60 5.07 5.50
N TRP A 48 -10.93 5.11 4.21
CA TRP A 48 -12.30 5.22 3.73
C TRP A 48 -13.20 4.09 4.27
N ILE A 49 -12.66 2.87 4.39
CA ILE A 49 -13.36 1.72 4.98
C ILE A 49 -13.68 1.95 6.46
N SER A 50 -12.74 2.52 7.21
CA SER A 50 -12.96 2.81 8.65
C SER A 50 -14.09 3.81 8.91
N LEU A 51 -14.46 4.60 7.89
CA LEU A 51 -15.59 5.54 7.95
C LEU A 51 -16.95 4.88 7.65
N GLY A 52 -16.99 3.54 7.54
CA GLY A 52 -18.22 2.79 7.26
C GLY A 52 -18.76 2.98 5.85
N ARG A 53 -17.90 3.40 4.92
CA ARG A 53 -18.29 3.61 3.53
C ARG A 53 -18.17 2.30 2.74
N GLU A 54 -19.20 1.98 1.96
CA GLU A 54 -19.20 0.79 1.12
C GLU A 54 -18.01 0.77 0.16
N THR A 55 -17.42 -0.41 0.00
CA THR A 55 -16.16 -0.58 -0.72
C THR A 55 -16.34 -0.97 -2.18
N GLY A 56 -17.52 -1.47 -2.58
CA GLY A 56 -17.83 -1.88 -3.96
C GLY A 56 -16.67 -2.52 -4.73
N GLY A 57 -16.61 -2.31 -6.05
CA GLY A 57 -15.43 -2.64 -6.86
C GLY A 57 -14.22 -1.70 -6.63
N VAL A 58 -14.34 -0.70 -5.75
CA VAL A 58 -13.35 0.36 -5.54
C VAL A 58 -12.08 -0.18 -4.88
N GLY A 59 -12.17 -1.20 -4.02
CA GLY A 59 -10.99 -1.78 -3.39
C GLY A 59 -10.05 -2.47 -4.36
N LEU A 60 -10.59 -3.23 -5.33
CA LEU A 60 -9.77 -3.81 -6.40
C LEU A 60 -9.13 -2.73 -7.27
N LEU A 61 -9.85 -1.64 -7.55
CA LEU A 61 -9.30 -0.50 -8.29
C LEU A 61 -8.15 0.17 -7.52
N ALA A 62 -8.28 0.38 -6.21
CA ALA A 62 -7.23 0.96 -5.37
C ALA A 62 -5.97 0.09 -5.33
N ILE A 63 -6.14 -1.23 -5.18
CA ILE A 63 -5.04 -2.21 -5.20
C ILE A 63 -4.37 -2.25 -6.58
N ALA A 64 -5.15 -2.25 -7.66
CA ALA A 64 -4.63 -2.24 -9.02
C ALA A 64 -3.84 -0.95 -9.31
N LEU A 65 -4.36 0.20 -8.89
CA LEU A 65 -3.68 1.49 -9.05
C LEU A 65 -2.39 1.55 -8.22
N TYR A 66 -2.43 1.07 -6.98
CA TYR A 66 -1.25 0.92 -6.11
C TYR A 66 -0.13 0.11 -6.79
N LEU A 67 -0.49 -1.06 -7.34
CA LEU A 67 0.44 -1.94 -8.05
C LEU A 67 0.95 -1.31 -9.35
N ALA A 68 0.07 -0.66 -10.12
CA ALA A 68 0.45 0.01 -11.37
C ALA A 68 1.47 1.13 -11.12
N LEU A 69 1.25 1.96 -10.10
CA LEU A 69 2.18 3.03 -9.74
C LEU A 69 3.53 2.50 -9.26
N HIS A 70 3.55 1.40 -8.49
CA HIS A 70 4.79 0.71 -8.13
C HIS A 70 5.47 0.07 -9.34
N GLY A 71 4.71 -0.48 -10.29
CA GLY A 71 5.22 -0.98 -11.56
C GLY A 71 5.89 0.10 -12.40
N ILE A 72 5.25 1.28 -12.52
CA ILE A 72 5.83 2.46 -13.18
C ILE A 72 7.11 2.88 -12.48
N TYR A 73 7.11 2.94 -11.14
CA TYR A 73 8.30 3.27 -10.38
C TYR A 73 9.47 2.32 -10.67
N ILE A 74 9.22 1.01 -10.68
CA ILE A 74 10.23 -0.01 -11.03
C ILE A 74 10.69 0.13 -12.48
N ALA A 75 9.78 0.42 -13.42
CA ALA A 75 10.13 0.62 -14.82
C ALA A 75 11.07 1.81 -15.02
N LEU A 76 10.93 2.87 -14.21
CA LEU A 76 11.74 4.08 -14.30
C LEU A 76 13.08 3.96 -13.54
N HIS A 77 13.11 3.26 -12.40
CA HIS A 77 14.26 3.28 -11.47
C HIS A 77 14.96 1.92 -11.33
N GLY A 78 14.45 0.89 -12.01
CA GLY A 78 14.92 -0.48 -11.92
C GLY A 78 14.57 -1.17 -10.60
N VAL A 79 14.80 -2.49 -10.57
CA VAL A 79 14.63 -3.32 -9.36
C VAL A 79 15.80 -3.22 -8.38
N THR A 80 16.90 -2.58 -8.78
CA THR A 80 18.10 -2.37 -7.96
C THR A 80 18.24 -0.89 -7.56
N ASN A 81 18.91 -0.65 -6.43
CA ASN A 81 19.18 0.69 -5.91
C ASN A 81 20.65 1.07 -6.19
N PRO A 82 20.92 2.04 -7.09
CA PRO A 82 22.28 2.45 -7.40
C PRO A 82 22.98 3.13 -6.21
N VAL A 83 22.22 3.76 -5.30
CA VAL A 83 22.76 4.41 -4.09
C VAL A 83 23.29 3.39 -3.08
N GLN A 84 22.79 2.15 -3.14
CA GLN A 84 23.23 1.03 -2.29
C GLN A 84 24.13 0.05 -3.04
N GLY A 85 24.94 0.54 -3.98
CA GLY A 85 25.88 -0.30 -4.74
C GLY A 85 25.19 -1.31 -5.67
N GLY A 86 23.96 -1.03 -6.11
CA GLY A 86 23.20 -1.93 -6.99
C GLY A 86 22.46 -3.05 -6.25
N ALA A 87 22.33 -2.97 -4.92
CA ALA A 87 21.54 -3.93 -4.14
C ALA A 87 20.07 -3.98 -4.62
N LEU A 88 19.45 -5.15 -4.53
CA LEU A 88 18.04 -5.31 -4.85
C LEU A 88 17.19 -4.45 -3.91
N ARG A 89 16.13 -3.81 -4.42
CA ARG A 89 15.16 -3.04 -3.63
C ARG A 89 14.25 -3.98 -2.82
N VAL A 90 14.83 -4.86 -2.00
CA VAL A 90 14.10 -5.83 -1.16
C VAL A 90 13.04 -5.16 -0.29
N PRO A 91 13.31 -4.02 0.39
CA PRO A 91 12.28 -3.34 1.19
C PRO A 91 11.06 -2.94 0.36
N LEU A 92 11.27 -2.41 -0.85
CA LEU A 92 10.19 -2.07 -1.79
C LEU A 92 9.33 -3.30 -2.09
N LEU A 93 9.96 -4.39 -2.55
CA LEU A 93 9.25 -5.59 -2.97
C LEU A 93 8.49 -6.24 -1.80
N ALA A 94 9.10 -6.26 -0.61
CA ALA A 94 8.49 -6.81 0.60
C ALA A 94 7.28 -5.98 1.04
N LEU A 95 7.40 -4.65 1.09
CA LEU A 95 6.32 -3.76 1.51
C LEU A 95 5.18 -3.73 0.48
N VAL A 96 5.49 -3.80 -0.82
CA VAL A 96 4.49 -3.93 -1.90
C VAL A 96 3.72 -5.23 -1.80
N GLY A 97 4.43 -6.35 -1.62
CA GLY A 97 3.81 -7.66 -1.44
C GLY A 97 2.92 -7.71 -0.21
N LEU A 98 3.44 -7.26 0.94
CA LEU A 98 2.68 -7.21 2.19
C LEU A 98 1.44 -6.33 2.08
N SER A 99 1.57 -5.11 1.51
CA SER A 99 0.45 -4.20 1.32
C SER A 99 -0.62 -4.77 0.40
N THR A 100 -0.20 -5.50 -0.64
CA THR A 100 -1.12 -6.15 -1.58
C THR A 100 -1.89 -7.28 -0.90
N VAL A 101 -1.22 -8.13 -0.13
CA VAL A 101 -1.88 -9.21 0.62
C VAL A 101 -2.86 -8.64 1.65
N LEU A 102 -2.44 -7.64 2.42
CA LEU A 102 -3.30 -6.97 3.40
C LEU A 102 -4.48 -6.28 2.72
N GLY A 103 -4.27 -5.59 1.60
CA GLY A 103 -5.31 -4.93 0.82
C GLY A 103 -6.33 -5.92 0.26
N LEU A 104 -5.88 -7.02 -0.35
CA LEU A 104 -6.78 -8.07 -0.84
C LEU A 104 -7.57 -8.70 0.30
N TRP A 105 -6.94 -8.92 1.45
CA TRP A 105 -7.61 -9.48 2.62
C TRP A 105 -8.66 -8.52 3.18
N LEU A 106 -8.34 -7.24 3.28
CA LEU A 106 -9.25 -6.18 3.68
C LEU A 106 -10.44 -6.10 2.72
N ASN A 107 -10.20 -6.06 1.40
CA ASN A 107 -11.24 -6.02 0.38
C ASN A 107 -12.18 -7.23 0.46
N ALA A 108 -11.62 -8.44 0.61
CA ALA A 108 -12.40 -9.66 0.74
C ALA A 108 -13.17 -9.78 2.06
N ARG A 109 -12.82 -9.00 3.08
CA ARG A 109 -13.53 -8.93 4.36
C ARG A 109 -14.60 -7.84 4.33
N ALA A 110 -14.29 -6.67 3.82
CA ALA A 110 -15.21 -5.54 3.72
C ALA A 110 -16.34 -5.78 2.69
N GLY A 111 -16.11 -6.54 1.62
CA GLY A 111 -17.12 -6.84 0.61
C GLY A 111 -18.09 -7.99 0.94
N ARG A 112 -18.19 -8.42 2.21
CA ARG A 112 -19.16 -9.46 2.65
C ARG A 112 -20.33 -8.90 3.45
N ASP A 113 -20.51 -7.59 3.42
CA ASP A 113 -21.65 -6.86 3.98
C ASP A 113 -22.73 -6.69 2.90
#